data_AF-A0A7J8PDQ1-F1
#
_entry.id   AF-A0A7J8PDQ1-F1
#
_cell.length_a   1.000
_cell.length_b   1.000
_cell.length_c   1.000
_cell.angle_alpha   90.00
_cell.angle_beta   90.00
_cell.angle_gamma   90.00
#
_symmetry.space_group_name_H-M   'P 1'
#
loop_
_entity.id
_entity.type
_entity.pdbx_description
1 polymer ?
#
loop_
_entity_poly.entity_id
_entity_poly.type
_entity_poly.pdbx_seq_one_letter_code
_entity_poly.pdbx_strand_id
1 'polypeptide(L)'
;MQFVKLSEKDIVEMIFFPVVNEACRVFAEGIAVKASDIDIAAVMGMGFPPYRGGLMFWADSLGSKYIYSRLEEWSNLYGGFFKPCAFLAERAAKGAPLVSKLQTVHILLHYSIGYFMSLLHPLEALWASTVSRNLMRAFFFPLI
;
A
#
# COMPACT_ATOMS: atom_id res chain seq x y z
N MET A 1 -24.68 -8.69 31.07
CA MET A 1 -23.32 -8.67 30.50
C MET A 1 -22.92 -10.12 30.25
N GLN A 2 -22.93 -10.56 28.99
CA GLN A 2 -22.67 -11.95 28.63
C GLN A 2 -21.15 -12.10 28.48
N PHE A 3 -20.51 -12.95 29.29
CA PHE A 3 -19.08 -13.21 29.15
C PHE A 3 -18.86 -14.08 27.91
N VAL A 4 -18.34 -13.47 26.84
CA VAL A 4 -17.94 -14.21 25.64
C VAL A 4 -16.69 -15.00 25.98
N LYS A 5 -16.77 -16.34 25.87
CA LYS A 5 -15.61 -17.21 26.07
C LYS A 5 -14.72 -17.12 24.83
N LEU A 6 -13.65 -16.33 24.93
CA LEU A 6 -12.64 -16.19 23.87
C LEU A 6 -11.64 -17.34 23.95
N SER A 7 -11.25 -17.88 22.78
CA SER A 7 -10.11 -18.79 22.72
C SER A 7 -8.80 -18.02 22.92
N GLU A 8 -7.73 -18.71 23.34
CA GLU A 8 -6.39 -18.09 23.43
C GLU A 8 -5.96 -17.46 22.10
N LYS A 9 -6.30 -18.12 20.98
CA LYS A 9 -6.06 -17.61 19.65
C LYS A 9 -6.80 -16.29 19.40
N ASP A 10 -8.08 -16.22 19.76
CA ASP A 10 -8.87 -14.99 19.60
C ASP A 10 -8.30 -13.86 20.46
N ILE A 11 -7.87 -14.15 21.69
CA ILE A 11 -7.23 -13.15 22.56
C ILE A 11 -5.99 -12.58 21.88
N VAL A 12 -5.11 -13.44 21.35
CA VAL A 12 -3.89 -13.01 20.65
C VAL A 12 -4.24 -12.20 19.40
N GLU A 13 -5.14 -12.68 18.57
CA GLU A 13 -5.48 -11.99 17.31
C GLU A 13 -6.21 -10.65 17.56
N MET A 14 -7.13 -10.59 18.54
CA MET A 14 -7.82 -9.34 18.90
C MET A 14 -6.87 -8.30 19.47
N ILE A 15 -5.78 -8.71 20.11
CA ILE A 15 -4.74 -7.80 20.60
C ILE A 15 -3.83 -7.36 19.45
N PHE A 16 -3.31 -8.30 18.65
CA PHE A 16 -2.24 -8.00 17.69
C PHE A 16 -2.73 -7.56 16.32
N PHE A 17 -3.92 -7.94 15.84
CA PHE A 17 -4.39 -7.53 14.52
C PHE A 17 -4.63 -6.02 14.42
N PRO A 18 -5.17 -5.33 15.45
CA PRO A 18 -5.21 -3.87 15.45
C PRO A 18 -3.81 -3.25 15.37
N VAL A 19 -2.81 -3.84 16.02
CA VAL A 19 -1.42 -3.36 15.97
C VAL A 19 -0.83 -3.57 14.56
N VAL A 20 -1.11 -4.70 13.92
CA VAL A 20 -0.76 -4.94 12.51
C VAL A 20 -1.46 -3.93 11.59
N ASN A 21 -2.73 -3.62 11.86
CA ASN A 21 -3.49 -2.64 11.09
C ASN A 21 -2.89 -1.23 11.21
N GLU A 22 -2.41 -0.86 12.40
CA GLU A 22 -1.70 0.40 12.62
C GLU A 22 -0.33 0.41 11.93
N ALA A 23 0.42 -0.69 12.02
CA ALA A 23 1.68 -0.86 11.28
C ALA A 23 1.48 -0.72 9.76
N CYS A 24 0.35 -1.20 9.23
CA CYS A 24 -0.02 -1.00 7.82
C CYS A 24 -0.26 0.48 7.49
N ARG A 25 -0.84 1.29 8.40
CA ARG A 25 -1.00 2.74 8.22
C ARG A 25 0.36 3.44 8.21
N VAL A 26 1.18 3.17 9.23
CA VAL A 26 2.55 3.70 9.34
C VAL A 26 3.37 3.39 8.09
N PHE A 27 3.25 2.17 7.56
CA PHE A 27 3.95 1.78 6.34
C PHE A 27 3.38 2.47 5.09
N ALA A 28 2.07 2.57 4.95
CA ALA A 28 1.41 3.21 3.81
C ALA A 28 1.64 4.73 3.77
N GLU A 29 1.72 5.37 4.92
CA GLU A 29 2.02 6.80 5.08
C GLU A 29 3.50 7.12 4.85
N GLY A 30 4.35 6.10 4.69
CA GLY A 30 5.78 6.27 4.43
C GLY A 30 6.58 6.71 5.66
N ILE A 31 6.01 6.58 6.87
CA ILE A 31 6.71 6.84 8.14
C ILE A 31 7.86 5.83 8.31
N ALA A 32 7.60 4.56 7.97
CA ALA A 32 8.63 3.54 7.85
C ALA A 32 9.00 3.32 6.37
N VAL A 33 10.31 3.27 6.08
CA VAL A 33 10.81 3.11 4.70
C VAL A 33 10.63 1.67 4.20
N LYS A 34 10.76 0.69 5.11
CA LYS A 34 10.59 -0.74 4.84
C LYS A 34 9.78 -1.38 5.96
N ALA A 35 9.04 -2.44 5.63
CA ALA A 35 8.35 -3.25 6.64
C ALA A 35 9.31 -3.85 7.68
N SER A 36 10.55 -4.18 7.27
CA SER A 36 11.60 -4.67 8.18
C SER A 36 11.97 -3.66 9.29
N ASP A 37 11.82 -2.37 9.04
CA ASP A 37 12.11 -1.34 10.04
C ASP A 37 11.06 -1.37 11.16
N ILE A 38 9.79 -1.63 10.78
CA ILE A 38 8.69 -1.86 11.72
C ILE A 38 8.92 -3.15 12.50
N ASP A 39 9.36 -4.22 11.83
CA ASP A 39 9.66 -5.50 12.48
C ASP A 39 10.74 -5.36 13.55
N ILE A 40 11.85 -4.69 13.22
CA ILE A 40 12.94 -4.43 14.18
C ILE A 40 12.44 -3.56 15.33
N ALA A 41 11.65 -2.50 15.05
CA ALA A 41 11.09 -1.65 16.08
C ALA A 41 10.14 -2.41 17.01
N ALA A 42 9.31 -3.31 16.49
CA ALA A 42 8.42 -4.15 17.30
C ALA A 42 9.20 -5.11 18.19
N VAL A 43 10.24 -5.76 17.65
CA VAL A 43 11.10 -6.69 18.40
C VAL A 43 11.87 -5.97 19.49
N MET A 44 12.57 -4.88 19.15
CA MET A 44 13.48 -4.18 20.07
C MET A 44 12.74 -3.24 21.02
N GLY A 45 11.64 -2.65 20.60
CA GLY A 45 10.90 -1.64 21.37
C GLY A 45 9.76 -2.22 22.21
N MET A 46 9.00 -3.18 21.68
CA MET A 46 7.85 -3.77 22.37
C MET A 46 8.11 -5.19 22.87
N GLY A 47 9.30 -5.75 22.62
CA GLY A 47 9.63 -7.13 22.99
C GLY A 47 8.88 -8.18 22.16
N PHE A 48 8.50 -7.86 20.91
CA PHE A 48 7.85 -8.84 20.04
C PHE A 48 8.77 -10.07 19.84
N PRO A 49 8.25 -11.31 19.90
CA PRO A 49 9.08 -12.51 19.88
C PRO A 49 10.02 -12.59 18.66
N PRO A 50 11.37 -12.55 18.85
CA PRO A 50 12.32 -12.51 17.73
C PRO A 50 12.24 -13.76 16.84
N TYR A 51 11.94 -14.92 17.42
CA TYR A 51 11.80 -16.18 16.68
C TYR A 51 10.58 -16.21 15.74
N ARG A 52 9.68 -15.22 15.82
CA ARG A 52 8.59 -15.01 14.84
C ARG A 52 8.95 -13.97 13.77
N GLY A 53 10.21 -13.53 13.69
CA GLY A 53 10.73 -12.61 12.68
C GLY A 53 10.43 -11.13 12.98
N GLY A 54 9.17 -10.81 13.28
CA GLY A 54 8.69 -9.45 13.53
C GLY A 54 7.19 -9.35 13.34
N LEU A 55 6.59 -8.21 13.66
CA LEU A 55 5.14 -8.01 13.60
C LEU A 55 4.56 -8.16 12.18
N MET A 56 5.14 -7.49 11.19
CA MET A 56 4.73 -7.52 9.79
C MET A 56 5.08 -8.86 9.15
N PHE A 57 6.25 -9.42 9.46
CA PHE A 57 6.63 -10.76 9.02
C PHE A 57 5.64 -11.82 9.54
N TRP A 58 5.31 -11.76 10.84
CA TRP A 58 4.32 -12.65 11.44
C TRP A 58 2.93 -12.47 10.82
N ALA A 59 2.51 -11.23 10.57
CA ALA A 59 1.25 -10.96 9.88
C ALA A 59 1.18 -11.61 8.49
N ASP A 60 2.27 -11.56 7.73
CA ASP A 60 2.32 -12.22 6.42
C ASP A 60 2.31 -13.75 6.49
N SER A 61 2.81 -14.34 7.59
CA SER A 61 2.68 -15.78 7.81
C SER A 61 1.23 -16.23 8.01
N LEU A 62 0.35 -15.33 8.47
CA LEU A 62 -1.10 -15.58 8.61
C LEU A 62 -1.85 -15.25 7.31
N GLY A 63 -1.37 -14.25 6.58
CA GLY A 63 -1.92 -13.80 5.30
C GLY A 63 -2.89 -12.62 5.43
N SER A 64 -2.72 -11.65 4.53
CA SER A 64 -3.48 -10.39 4.51
C SER A 64 -5.00 -10.59 4.44
N LYS A 65 -5.48 -11.57 3.67
CA LYS A 65 -6.91 -11.91 3.57
C LYS A 65 -7.53 -12.32 4.91
N TYR A 66 -6.83 -13.17 5.65
CA TYR A 66 -7.32 -13.66 6.94
C TYR A 66 -7.40 -12.52 7.95
N ILE A 67 -6.33 -11.73 8.07
CA ILE A 67 -6.28 -10.59 8.99
C ILE A 67 -7.39 -9.57 8.66
N TYR A 68 -7.57 -9.25 7.37
CA TYR A 68 -8.64 -8.37 6.92
C TYR A 68 -10.02 -8.89 7.34
N SER A 69 -10.33 -10.18 7.07
CA SER A 69 -11.64 -10.76 7.40
C SER A 69 -11.94 -10.73 8.90
N ARG A 70 -10.94 -11.00 9.75
CA ARG A 70 -11.12 -11.00 11.22
C ARG A 70 -11.35 -9.59 11.74
N LEU A 71 -10.58 -8.61 11.24
CA LEU A 71 -10.76 -7.20 11.59
C LEU A 71 -12.12 -6.66 11.11
N GLU A 72 -12.58 -7.04 9.92
CA GLU A 72 -13.90 -6.67 9.41
C GLU A 72 -15.03 -7.24 10.28
N GLU A 73 -14.95 -8.52 10.65
CA GLU A 73 -15.89 -9.17 11.57
C GLU A 73 -15.96 -8.42 12.91
N TRP A 74 -14.82 -8.13 13.53
CA TRP A 74 -14.78 -7.39 14.79
C TRP A 74 -15.17 -5.92 14.63
N SER A 75 -14.95 -5.32 13.47
CA SER A 75 -15.39 -3.95 13.21
C SER A 75 -16.91 -3.86 13.20
N ASN A 76 -17.59 -4.87 12.66
CA ASN A 76 -19.06 -4.95 12.67
C ASN A 76 -19.62 -5.23 14.06
N LEU A 77 -18.92 -6.02 14.89
CA LEU A 77 -19.37 -6.40 16.23
C LEU A 77 -19.07 -5.35 17.30
N TYR A 78 -17.88 -4.75 17.28
CA TYR A 78 -17.35 -3.91 18.35
C TYR A 78 -17.07 -2.46 17.91
N GLY A 79 -17.20 -2.15 16.62
CA GLY A 79 -17.13 -0.79 16.10
C GLY A 79 -15.80 -0.42 15.45
N GLY A 80 -15.59 0.89 15.27
CA GLY A 80 -14.57 1.44 14.38
C GLY A 80 -13.11 1.15 14.76
N PHE A 81 -12.82 0.74 16.00
CA PHE A 81 -11.47 0.41 16.45
C PHE A 81 -10.83 -0.71 15.61
N PHE A 82 -11.62 -1.71 15.23
CA PHE A 82 -11.13 -2.84 14.42
C PHE A 82 -11.21 -2.57 12.92
N LYS A 83 -11.63 -1.38 12.47
CA LYS A 83 -11.81 -1.09 11.04
C LYS A 83 -10.50 -1.28 10.27
N PRO A 84 -10.44 -2.19 9.27
CA PRO A 84 -9.26 -2.36 8.44
C PRO A 84 -8.85 -1.05 7.74
N CYS A 85 -7.55 -0.77 7.68
CA CYS A 85 -7.03 0.36 6.92
C CYS A 85 -7.06 0.08 5.42
N ALA A 86 -7.00 1.14 4.61
CA ALA A 86 -7.08 1.03 3.15
C ALA A 86 -5.97 0.16 2.55
N PHE A 87 -4.74 0.26 3.08
CA PHE A 87 -3.61 -0.56 2.64
C PHE A 87 -3.87 -2.06 2.86
N LEU A 88 -4.31 -2.44 4.07
CA LEU A 88 -4.61 -3.83 4.38
C LEU A 88 -5.76 -4.36 3.49
N ALA A 89 -6.80 -3.55 3.28
CA ALA A 89 -7.92 -3.90 2.40
C ALA A 89 -7.46 -4.15 0.95
N GLU A 90 -6.61 -3.28 0.40
CA GLU A 90 -6.05 -3.43 -0.94
C GLU A 90 -5.22 -4.72 -1.06
N ARG A 91 -4.34 -4.98 -0.08
CA ARG A 91 -3.49 -6.17 -0.06
C ARG A 91 -4.31 -7.45 0.07
N ALA A 92 -5.33 -7.45 0.92
CA ALA A 92 -6.25 -8.55 1.08
C ALA A 92 -7.02 -8.85 -0.21
N ALA A 93 -7.55 -7.83 -0.89
CA ALA A 93 -8.24 -7.99 -2.17
C ALA A 93 -7.34 -8.65 -3.23
N LYS A 94 -6.06 -8.29 -3.26
CA LYS A 94 -5.05 -8.86 -4.18
C LYS A 94 -4.46 -10.20 -3.71
N GLY A 95 -4.69 -10.61 -2.46
CA GLY A 95 -3.97 -11.73 -1.85
C GLY A 95 -2.45 -11.50 -1.78
N ALA A 96 -2.02 -10.25 -1.69
CA ALA A 96 -0.63 -9.87 -1.70
C ALA A 96 -0.05 -9.85 -0.26
N PRO A 97 1.27 -10.11 -0.10
CA PRO A 97 1.96 -9.90 1.16
C PRO A 97 1.97 -8.42 1.58
N LEU A 98 1.85 -8.16 2.88
CA LEU A 98 1.93 -6.85 3.53
C LEU A 98 3.34 -6.27 3.49
N VAL A 99 4.38 -7.10 3.53
CA VAL A 99 5.79 -6.60 3.49
C VAL A 99 6.19 -6.06 2.12
N SER A 100 5.44 -6.40 1.07
CA SER A 100 5.75 -5.93 -0.28
C SER A 100 5.49 -4.43 -0.41
N LYS A 101 6.44 -3.69 -1.00
CA LYS A 101 6.31 -2.23 -1.15
C LYS A 101 5.15 -1.89 -2.09
N LEU A 102 4.51 -0.73 -1.90
CA LEU A 102 3.65 -0.15 -2.93
C LEU A 102 4.55 0.14 -4.14
N GLN A 103 4.16 -0.25 -5.35
CA GLN A 103 4.84 0.23 -6.56
C GLN A 103 4.58 1.73 -6.68
N THR A 104 5.45 2.55 -6.08
CA THR A 104 5.39 4.03 -6.11
C THR A 104 5.65 4.61 -7.51
N VAL A 105 5.92 3.77 -8.52
CA VAL A 105 6.33 4.22 -9.86
C VAL A 105 5.25 4.97 -10.66
N HIS A 106 3.97 5.00 -10.25
CA HIS A 106 2.93 5.64 -11.07
C HIS A 106 2.63 7.12 -10.74
N ILE A 107 2.96 7.61 -9.55
CA ILE A 107 2.59 8.99 -9.16
C ILE A 107 3.58 10.00 -9.74
N LEU A 108 4.87 9.67 -9.80
CA LEU A 108 5.87 10.57 -10.39
C LEU A 108 5.82 10.59 -11.93
N LEU A 109 5.35 9.52 -12.58
CA LEU A 109 5.17 9.52 -14.03
C LEU A 109 3.98 10.38 -14.47
N HIS A 110 2.88 10.44 -13.72
CA HIS A 110 1.78 11.35 -14.07
C HIS A 110 2.18 12.83 -13.89
N TYR A 111 2.97 13.15 -12.87
CA TYR A 111 3.48 14.51 -12.70
C TYR A 111 4.50 14.89 -13.78
N SER A 112 5.40 14.00 -14.18
CA SER A 112 6.35 14.26 -15.28
C SER A 112 5.68 14.30 -16.65
N ILE A 113 4.69 13.44 -16.92
CA ILE A 113 3.96 13.42 -18.20
C ILE A 113 3.05 14.65 -18.31
N GLY A 114 2.39 15.06 -17.22
CA GLY A 114 1.59 16.29 -17.19
C GLY A 114 2.44 17.54 -17.43
N TYR A 115 3.61 17.64 -16.80
CA TYR A 115 4.55 18.73 -17.04
C TYR A 115 5.10 18.73 -18.47
N PHE A 116 5.47 17.55 -18.99
CA PHE A 116 5.97 17.39 -20.35
C PHE A 116 4.93 17.75 -21.42
N MET A 117 3.67 17.34 -21.25
CA MET A 117 2.56 17.73 -22.14
C MET A 117 2.22 19.23 -22.05
N SER A 118 2.29 19.82 -20.85
CA SER A 118 2.06 21.27 -20.67
C SER A 118 3.14 22.14 -21.31
N LEU A 119 4.38 21.65 -21.38
CA LEU A 119 5.51 22.31 -22.03
C LEU A 119 5.50 22.19 -23.57
N LEU A 120 4.76 21.23 -24.13
CA LEU A 120 4.63 21.04 -25.58
C LEU A 120 3.55 21.95 -26.21
N HIS A 121 2.55 22.37 -25.43
CA HIS A 121 1.46 23.23 -25.90
C HIS A 121 1.90 24.58 -26.52
N PRO A 122 2.95 25.27 -25.99
CA PRO A 122 3.47 26.50 -26.59
C PRO A 122 4.34 26.27 -27.85
N LEU A 123 4.89 25.06 -28.03
CA LEU A 123 5.84 24.75 -29.12
C LEU A 123 5.15 24.28 -30.40
N GLU A 124 3.94 23.70 -30.32
CA GLU A 124 3.15 23.36 -31.51
C GLU A 124 2.81 24.59 -32.35
N ALA A 125 2.52 25.73 -31.71
CA ALA A 125 2.17 26.97 -32.39
C ALA A 125 3.37 27.59 -33.17
N LEU A 126 4.59 27.48 -32.63
CA LEU A 126 5.81 27.93 -33.32
C LEU A 126 6.23 26.96 -34.42
N TRP A 127 6.14 25.65 -34.17
CA TRP A 127 6.57 24.62 -35.11
C TRP A 127 5.68 24.56 -36.36
N ALA A 128 4.37 24.74 -36.21
CA ALA A 128 3.42 24.79 -37.33
C ALA A 128 3.65 25.97 -38.30
N SER A 129 4.30 27.05 -37.84
CA SER A 129 4.61 28.23 -38.66
C SER A 129 5.95 28.13 -39.40
N THR A 130 6.85 27.23 -38.98
CA THR A 130 8.23 27.15 -39.50
C THR A 130 8.46 25.89 -40.34
N VAL A 131 7.67 24.83 -40.13
CA VAL A 131 7.88 23.55 -40.80
C VAL A 131 6.97 23.39 -42.00
N SER A 132 7.57 23.44 -43.20
CA SER A 132 6.91 23.13 -44.47
C SER A 132 6.13 21.82 -44.37
N ARG A 133 4.91 21.81 -44.92
CA ARG A 133 3.98 20.64 -44.97
C ARG A 133 4.64 19.34 -45.46
N ASN A 134 5.78 19.42 -46.15
CA ASN A 134 6.54 18.26 -46.62
C ASN A 134 7.35 17.55 -45.52
N LEU A 135 7.73 18.23 -44.42
CA LEU A 135 8.51 17.62 -43.33
C LEU A 135 7.63 16.86 -42.32
N MET A 136 6.37 17.27 -42.15
CA MET A 136 5.40 16.59 -41.27
C MET A 136 5.14 15.13 -41.66
N ARG A 137 5.25 14.79 -42.95
CA ARG A 137 5.13 13.41 -43.43
C ARG A 137 6.30 12.51 -43.05
N ALA A 138 7.47 13.07 -42.75
CA ALA A 138 8.67 12.30 -42.42
C ALA A 138 8.76 11.88 -40.94
N PHE A 139 8.04 12.56 -40.04
CA PHE A 139 8.12 12.30 -38.60
C PHE A 139 6.96 11.48 -38.03
N PHE A 140 5.79 11.45 -38.68
CA PHE A 140 4.59 10.76 -38.18
C PHE A 140 4.28 9.42 -38.84
N PHE A 141 5.17 8.89 -39.67
CA PHE A 141 5.06 7.54 -40.25
C PHE A 141 6.38 6.80 -40.05
N PRO A 142 6.56 6.15 -38.88
CA PRO A 142 6.70 4.71 -38.94
C PRO A 142 6.07 4.03 -37.71
N LEU A 143 4.88 3.45 -37.89
CA LEU A 143 4.36 2.33 -37.09
C LEU A 143 3.12 1.76 -37.82
N ILE A 144 3.39 1.15 -38.97
CA ILE A 144 2.68 -0.04 -39.47
C ILE A 144 3.77 -1.04 -39.84
#